data_AF-A0A852UBF2-F1
#
_entry.id   AF-A0A852UBF2-F1
#
_cell.length_a   1.000
_cell.length_b   1.000
_cell.length_c   1.000
_cell.angle_alpha   90.00
_cell.angle_beta   90.00
_cell.angle_gamma   90.00
#
_symmetry.space_group_name_H-M   'P 1'
#
loop_
_entity.id
_entity.type
_entity.pdbx_description
1 polymer ?
#
loop_
_entity_poly.entity_id
_entity_poly.type
_entity_poly.pdbx_seq_one_letter_code
_entity_poly.pdbx_strand_id
1 'polypeptide(L)'
;MNVSVNGGQVTVSGHAFDYSDLFQSIPVGITVNGAWNATMASGASTNLFAYGIPGRHSYSMTFNLNPGKHFICSVGVNFGAGNDYFPACQTITVQKAAAPIGQVMDAPASNRMHQFAGWTYTPGNPARSIPVAILVDGKWHHAITANRDSPYLKGVPGKHAFWTAAAFAPGKHSMCAVAIESDTNMTNLGCKDFVIK
;
A
#
# COMPACT_ATOMS: atom_id res chain seq x y z
N MET A 1 4.14 16.47 17.13
CA MET A 1 3.80 15.48 16.09
C MET A 1 5.08 15.12 15.34
N ASN A 2 5.30 13.84 15.08
CA ASN A 2 6.32 13.31 14.19
C ASN A 2 5.63 12.60 13.03
N VAL A 3 6.21 12.68 11.84
CA VAL A 3 5.73 11.98 10.66
C VAL A 3 6.88 11.17 10.05
N SER A 4 6.67 9.88 9.88
CA SER A 4 7.61 8.99 9.17
C SER A 4 6.98 8.45 7.88
N VAL A 5 7.81 8.29 6.84
CA VAL A 5 7.39 7.81 5.51
C VAL A 5 8.21 6.57 5.17
N ASN A 6 7.52 5.47 4.84
CA ASN A 6 8.13 4.23 4.37
C ASN A 6 7.35 3.71 3.14
N GLY A 7 7.89 3.96 1.94
CA GLY A 7 7.12 3.76 0.71
C GLY A 7 5.84 4.60 0.74
N GLY A 8 4.69 3.96 0.48
CA GLY A 8 3.36 4.58 0.60
C GLY A 8 2.80 4.63 2.02
N GLN A 9 3.46 4.01 3.00
CA GLN A 9 3.00 3.98 4.38
C GLN A 9 3.52 5.21 5.15
N VAL A 10 2.61 6.03 5.66
CA VAL A 10 2.93 7.24 6.44
C VAL A 10 2.39 7.08 7.85
N THR A 11 3.28 7.16 8.83
CA THR A 11 2.90 7.05 10.26
C THR A 11 3.04 8.40 10.93
N VAL A 12 1.94 8.86 11.51
CA VAL A 12 1.86 10.09 12.31
C VAL A 12 1.81 9.69 13.78
N SER A 13 2.76 10.18 14.56
CA SER A 13 2.88 9.81 15.97
C SER A 13 3.27 10.99 16.85
N GLY A 14 3.15 10.81 18.16
CA GLY A 14 3.58 11.81 19.13
C GLY A 14 2.97 11.56 20.50
N HIS A 15 2.98 12.62 21.31
CA HIS A 15 2.29 12.64 22.58
C HIS A 15 1.25 13.76 22.62
N ALA A 16 0.16 13.53 23.34
CA ALA A 16 -0.85 14.55 23.65
C ALA A 16 -1.40 14.28 25.04
N PHE A 17 -1.49 15.32 25.88
CA PHE A 17 -1.95 15.25 27.25
C PHE A 17 -2.57 16.59 27.63
N ASP A 18 -3.42 16.59 28.66
CA ASP A 18 -4.07 17.78 29.19
C ASP A 18 -3.54 18.05 30.60
N TYR A 19 -3.18 19.29 30.90
CA TYR A 19 -2.65 19.64 32.22
C TYR A 19 -3.73 19.65 33.32
N SER A 20 -5.01 19.72 32.95
CA SER A 20 -6.12 19.68 33.90
C SER A 20 -6.29 18.29 34.54
N ASP A 21 -5.95 17.21 33.82
CA ASP A 21 -5.82 15.86 34.36
C ASP A 21 -4.82 15.03 33.53
N LEU A 22 -3.62 14.86 34.12
CA LEU A 22 -2.50 14.15 33.50
C LEU A 22 -2.67 12.61 33.48
N PHE A 23 -3.71 12.04 34.09
CA PHE A 23 -3.96 10.59 34.05
C PHE A 23 -4.91 10.19 32.93
N GLN A 24 -5.74 11.12 32.46
CA GLN A 24 -6.69 10.89 31.39
C GLN A 24 -6.04 11.05 30.01
N SER A 25 -6.21 10.04 29.15
CA SER A 25 -5.83 10.15 27.74
C SER A 25 -6.84 11.01 26.98
N ILE A 26 -6.34 11.80 26.02
CA ILE A 26 -7.16 12.71 25.21
C ILE A 26 -7.31 12.26 23.74
N PRO A 27 -8.35 12.71 23.03
CA PRO A 27 -8.45 12.52 21.59
C PRO A 27 -7.40 13.34 20.86
N VAL A 28 -6.93 12.79 19.74
CA VAL A 28 -6.04 13.48 18.80
C VAL A 28 -6.69 13.45 17.43
N GLY A 29 -6.96 14.63 16.88
CA GLY A 29 -7.35 14.79 15.49
C GLY A 29 -6.12 14.81 14.59
N ILE A 30 -6.20 14.17 13.42
CA ILE A 30 -5.16 14.18 12.40
C ILE A 30 -5.84 14.49 11.07
N THR A 31 -5.35 15.50 10.35
CA THR A 31 -5.79 15.76 8.98
C THR A 31 -4.71 15.39 7.99
N VAL A 32 -5.11 14.76 6.88
CA VAL A 32 -4.25 14.50 5.72
C VAL A 32 -4.89 15.18 4.52
N ASN A 33 -4.23 16.20 3.98
CA ASN A 33 -4.77 17.05 2.91
C ASN A 33 -6.17 17.61 3.24
N GLY A 34 -6.41 17.93 4.50
CA GLY A 34 -7.70 18.42 5.00
C GLY A 34 -8.73 17.33 5.35
N ALA A 35 -8.50 16.06 5.00
CA ALA A 35 -9.39 14.96 5.38
C ALA A 35 -9.18 14.57 6.85
N TRP A 36 -10.25 14.62 7.66
CA TRP A 36 -10.21 14.40 9.10
C TRP A 36 -10.15 12.91 9.49
N ASN A 37 -9.30 12.61 10.48
CA ASN A 37 -9.17 11.33 11.15
C ASN A 37 -8.98 11.57 12.65
N ALA A 38 -9.27 10.57 13.49
CA ALA A 38 -9.12 10.69 14.93
C ALA A 38 -8.54 9.43 15.56
N THR A 39 -7.70 9.60 16.57
CA THR A 39 -7.15 8.54 17.42
C THR A 39 -7.18 8.97 18.88
N MET A 40 -6.79 8.10 19.79
CA MET A 40 -6.59 8.42 21.21
C MET A 40 -5.10 8.41 21.54
N ALA A 41 -4.68 9.35 22.37
CA ALA A 41 -3.35 9.36 22.98
C ALA A 41 -3.28 8.38 24.15
N SER A 42 -3.62 7.11 23.94
CA SER A 42 -3.70 6.08 25.01
C SER A 42 -2.54 5.08 24.98
N GLY A 43 -1.51 5.33 24.18
CA GLY A 43 -0.28 4.54 24.13
C GLY A 43 0.64 4.80 25.32
N ALA A 44 1.48 3.81 25.65
CA ALA A 44 2.48 3.97 26.69
C ALA A 44 3.48 5.10 26.37
N SER A 45 3.78 5.94 27.36
CA SER A 45 4.64 7.13 27.23
C SER A 45 5.62 7.22 28.40
N THR A 46 6.34 6.13 28.69
CA THR A 46 7.20 6.04 29.88
C THR A 46 8.31 7.09 29.91
N ASN A 47 8.72 7.58 28.74
CA ASN A 47 9.64 8.71 28.60
C ASN A 47 9.12 10.02 29.21
N LEU A 48 7.81 10.18 29.38
CA LEU A 48 7.22 11.40 29.95
C LEU A 48 7.23 11.44 31.49
N PHE A 49 7.41 10.30 32.18
CA PHE A 49 7.47 10.26 33.64
C PHE A 49 8.60 11.12 34.21
N ALA A 50 9.75 11.16 33.53
CA ALA A 50 10.89 12.00 33.94
C ALA A 50 10.57 13.51 33.94
N TYR A 51 9.51 13.91 33.23
CA TYR A 51 9.02 15.28 33.14
C TYR A 51 7.79 15.53 34.03
N GLY A 52 7.45 14.61 34.93
CA GLY A 52 6.31 14.74 35.84
C GLY A 52 4.94 14.54 35.17
N ILE A 53 4.89 13.95 33.97
CA ILE A 53 3.65 13.65 33.26
C ILE A 53 3.39 12.14 33.39
N PRO A 54 2.55 11.71 34.35
CA PRO A 54 2.19 10.30 34.50
C PRO A 54 1.21 9.85 33.41
N GLY A 55 0.90 8.56 33.38
CA GLY A 55 -0.16 8.03 32.50
C GLY A 55 0.30 7.64 31.10
N ARG A 56 -0.67 7.54 30.19
CA ARG A 56 -0.51 7.05 28.82
C ARG A 56 -0.94 8.16 27.88
N HIS A 57 0.01 8.66 27.10
CA HIS A 57 -0.15 9.87 26.29
C HIS A 57 0.39 9.73 24.88
N SER A 58 0.87 8.55 24.47
CA SER A 58 1.36 8.35 23.11
C SER A 58 0.22 8.09 22.14
N TYR A 59 0.31 8.62 20.92
CA TYR A 59 -0.54 8.23 19.80
C TYR A 59 0.29 7.81 18.60
N SER A 60 -0.27 6.94 17.78
CA SER A 60 0.26 6.57 16.47
C SER A 60 -0.89 6.19 15.55
N MET A 61 -0.89 6.71 14.32
CA MET A 61 -1.82 6.34 13.27
C MET A 61 -1.08 6.23 11.95
N THR A 62 -1.41 5.20 11.18
CA THR A 62 -0.74 4.91 9.91
C THR A 62 -1.72 5.03 8.75
N PHE A 63 -1.28 5.69 7.69
CA PHE A 63 -2.02 5.94 6.46
C PHE A 63 -1.30 5.30 5.28
N ASN A 64 -2.07 4.80 4.31
CA ASN A 64 -1.54 4.44 2.99
C ASN A 64 -1.85 5.60 2.05
N LEU A 65 -0.81 6.30 1.62
CA LEU A 65 -0.92 7.48 0.77
C LEU A 65 -0.30 7.20 -0.60
N ASN A 66 -0.92 7.74 -1.63
CA ASN A 66 -0.40 7.65 -3.00
C ASN A 66 0.84 8.55 -3.17
N PRO A 67 1.67 8.30 -4.20
CA PRO A 67 2.82 9.15 -4.49
C PRO A 67 2.42 10.61 -4.68
N GLY A 68 3.15 11.52 -4.03
CA GLY A 68 2.86 12.95 -4.07
C GLY A 68 3.23 13.69 -2.79
N LYS A 69 3.00 15.00 -2.80
CA LYS A 69 3.11 15.84 -1.60
C LYS A 69 1.84 15.73 -0.78
N HIS A 70 1.98 15.57 0.53
CA HIS A 70 0.88 15.56 1.48
C HIS A 70 1.12 16.56 2.59
N PHE A 71 0.07 17.27 2.98
CA PHE A 71 0.06 18.21 4.08
C PHE A 71 -0.67 17.58 5.27
N ILE A 72 0.02 17.44 6.39
CA ILE A 72 -0.47 16.72 7.57
C ILE A 72 -0.48 17.66 8.76
N CYS A 73 -1.61 17.75 9.45
CA CYS A 73 -1.74 18.47 10.70
C CYS A 73 -2.26 17.52 11.78
N SER A 74 -2.01 17.86 13.05
CA SER A 74 -2.69 17.23 14.16
C SER A 74 -3.16 18.26 15.17
N VAL A 75 -4.08 17.83 16.03
CA VAL A 75 -4.61 18.61 17.15
C VAL A 75 -4.77 17.69 18.36
N GLY A 76 -4.27 18.13 19.51
CA GLY A 76 -4.65 17.55 20.80
C GLY A 76 -5.95 18.21 21.26
N VAL A 77 -7.00 17.42 21.42
CA VAL A 77 -8.33 17.95 21.78
C VAL A 77 -8.41 18.07 23.29
N ASN A 78 -8.57 19.30 23.77
CA ASN A 78 -8.63 19.64 25.18
C ASN A 78 -9.92 19.11 25.81
N PHE A 79 -9.88 18.77 27.09
CA PHE A 79 -11.09 18.60 27.88
C PHE A 79 -11.01 19.46 29.14
N GLY A 80 -12.13 20.06 29.53
CA GLY A 80 -12.13 20.99 30.66
C GLY A 80 -11.57 22.37 30.30
N ALA A 81 -10.85 23.00 31.22
CA ALA A 81 -10.34 24.36 31.05
C ALA A 81 -9.13 24.38 30.11
N GLY A 82 -9.13 25.28 29.13
CA GLY A 82 -8.05 25.39 28.16
C GLY A 82 -8.56 25.48 26.73
N ASN A 83 -7.64 25.37 25.78
CA ASN A 83 -7.93 25.34 24.36
C ASN A 83 -7.25 24.12 23.73
N ASP A 84 -7.80 23.64 22.61
CA ASP A 84 -7.13 22.67 21.77
C ASP A 84 -5.72 23.15 21.37
N TYR A 85 -4.78 22.21 21.29
CA TYR A 85 -3.40 22.50 20.91
C TYR A 85 -3.07 21.99 19.51
N PHE A 86 -2.58 22.90 18.66
CA PHE A 86 -2.26 22.65 17.25
C PHE A 86 -0.73 22.72 17.04
N PRO A 87 0.00 21.59 17.06
CA PRO A 87 1.39 21.58 16.61
C PRO A 87 1.51 22.03 15.14
N ALA A 88 2.69 22.51 14.75
CA ALA A 88 2.97 22.87 13.37
C ALA A 88 2.68 21.69 12.42
N CYS A 89 1.95 21.97 11.34
CA CYS A 89 1.70 21.01 10.27
C CYS A 89 3.00 20.66 9.53
N GLN A 90 3.06 19.47 8.96
CA GLN A 90 4.21 18.98 8.21
C GLN A 90 3.81 18.69 6.76
N THR A 91 4.66 19.12 5.83
CA THR A 91 4.58 18.68 4.43
C THR A 91 5.54 17.52 4.24
N ILE A 92 5.02 16.37 3.80
CA ILE A 92 5.82 15.21 3.44
C ILE A 92 5.68 14.89 1.96
N THR A 93 6.62 14.12 1.42
CA THR A 93 6.54 13.62 0.04
C THR A 93 6.62 12.10 0.05
N VAL A 94 5.59 11.45 -0.48
CA VAL A 94 5.57 10.02 -0.76
C VAL A 94 6.16 9.81 -2.14
N GLN A 95 7.25 9.05 -2.22
CA GLN A 95 7.92 8.79 -3.49
C GLN A 95 7.14 7.76 -4.30
N LYS A 96 7.17 7.91 -5.63
CA LYS A 96 6.65 6.88 -6.52
C LYS A 96 7.57 5.66 -6.45
N ALA A 97 7.00 4.50 -6.17
CA ALA A 97 7.73 3.24 -6.28
C ALA A 97 8.23 3.03 -7.72
N ALA A 98 9.31 2.26 -7.88
CA ALA A 98 9.73 1.82 -9.20
C ALA A 98 8.56 1.14 -9.93
N ALA A 99 8.50 1.27 -11.25
CA ALA A 99 7.50 0.55 -12.03
C ALA A 99 7.76 -0.97 -11.91
N PRO A 100 6.72 -1.81 -11.79
CA PRO A 100 6.88 -3.23 -11.96
C PRO A 100 7.57 -3.57 -13.27
N ILE A 101 8.38 -4.61 -13.24
CA ILE A 101 8.92 -5.26 -14.44
C ILE A 101 8.45 -6.70 -14.48
N GLY A 102 8.37 -7.28 -15.66
CA GLY A 102 7.85 -8.63 -15.82
C GLY A 102 7.73 -9.06 -17.26
N GLN A 103 7.31 -10.30 -17.43
CA GLN A 103 7.05 -10.92 -18.72
C GLN A 103 5.85 -11.86 -18.60
N VAL A 104 5.11 -12.00 -19.69
CA VAL A 104 4.03 -12.97 -19.84
C VAL A 104 4.30 -13.87 -21.06
N MET A 105 3.91 -15.12 -20.94
CA MET A 105 3.95 -16.15 -21.99
C MET A 105 2.63 -16.93 -21.99
N ASP A 106 2.26 -17.44 -23.15
CA ASP A 106 1.09 -18.30 -23.35
C ASP A 106 1.51 -19.65 -23.96
N ALA A 107 0.72 -20.68 -23.66
CA ALA A 107 0.86 -21.99 -24.27
C ALA A 107 -0.49 -22.71 -24.33
N PRO A 108 -0.79 -23.45 -25.43
CA PRO A 108 -1.97 -24.30 -25.49
C PRO A 108 -1.86 -25.42 -24.45
N ALA A 109 -2.98 -25.74 -23.79
CA ALA A 109 -2.98 -26.71 -22.69
C ALA A 109 -3.81 -27.96 -22.97
N SER A 110 -4.98 -27.79 -23.58
CA SER A 110 -5.88 -28.87 -24.02
C SER A 110 -6.94 -28.29 -24.96
N ASN A 111 -7.93 -29.09 -25.37
CA ASN A 111 -8.98 -28.62 -26.27
C ASN A 111 -9.68 -27.37 -25.69
N ARG A 112 -9.57 -26.25 -26.40
CA ARG A 112 -10.09 -24.92 -26.03
C ARG A 112 -9.50 -24.28 -24.77
N MET A 113 -8.52 -24.90 -24.11
CA MET A 113 -7.89 -24.35 -22.92
C MET A 113 -6.52 -23.77 -23.26
N HIS A 114 -6.32 -22.51 -22.88
CA HIS A 114 -5.04 -21.81 -23.00
C HIS A 114 -4.49 -21.51 -21.62
N GLN A 115 -3.19 -21.77 -21.43
CA GLN A 115 -2.45 -21.45 -20.22
C GLN A 115 -1.61 -20.20 -20.42
N PHE A 116 -1.49 -19.42 -19.36
CA PHE A 116 -0.65 -18.24 -19.31
C PHE A 116 0.20 -18.29 -18.06
N ALA A 117 1.48 -18.04 -18.23
CA ALA A 117 2.44 -17.97 -17.15
C ALA A 117 3.26 -16.70 -17.31
N GLY A 118 3.94 -16.34 -16.23
CA GLY A 118 4.84 -15.22 -16.29
C GLY A 118 5.45 -14.95 -14.94
N TRP A 119 6.17 -13.84 -14.88
CA TRP A 119 6.70 -13.32 -13.64
C TRP A 119 6.61 -11.81 -13.62
N THR A 120 6.51 -11.23 -12.43
CA THR A 120 6.65 -9.80 -12.24
C THR A 120 7.11 -9.48 -10.82
N TYR A 121 7.85 -8.39 -10.67
CA TYR A 121 8.23 -7.82 -9.38
C TYR A 121 8.53 -6.33 -9.52
N THR A 122 8.57 -5.63 -8.38
CA THR A 122 8.93 -4.21 -8.32
C THR A 122 10.34 -4.04 -7.79
N PRO A 123 11.30 -3.47 -8.54
CA PRO A 123 12.68 -3.32 -8.09
C PRO A 123 12.85 -2.53 -6.78
N GLY A 124 11.93 -1.61 -6.48
CA GLY A 124 11.92 -0.85 -5.24
C GLY A 124 11.47 -1.63 -3.99
N ASN A 125 10.86 -2.80 -4.17
CA ASN A 125 10.50 -3.72 -3.09
C ASN A 125 10.55 -5.17 -3.59
N PRO A 126 11.76 -5.70 -3.84
CA PRO A 126 11.92 -6.93 -4.61
C PRO A 126 11.47 -8.18 -3.86
N ALA A 127 11.27 -8.13 -2.53
CA ALA A 127 10.79 -9.28 -1.76
C ALA A 127 9.26 -9.47 -1.80
N ARG A 128 8.51 -8.44 -2.22
CA ARG A 128 7.04 -8.44 -2.20
C ARG A 128 6.47 -9.02 -3.49
N SER A 129 5.60 -10.02 -3.37
CA SER A 129 4.77 -10.48 -4.50
C SER A 129 3.66 -9.46 -4.79
N ILE A 130 3.41 -9.19 -6.06
CA ILE A 130 2.41 -8.20 -6.51
C ILE A 130 1.28 -8.86 -7.31
N PRO A 131 0.07 -8.29 -7.30
CA PRO A 131 -1.03 -8.74 -8.15
C PRO A 131 -0.79 -8.45 -9.63
N VAL A 132 -1.34 -9.32 -10.47
CA VAL A 132 -1.36 -9.22 -11.93
C VAL A 132 -2.81 -9.28 -12.37
N ALA A 133 -3.31 -8.20 -12.98
CA ALA A 133 -4.60 -8.22 -13.65
C ALA A 133 -4.47 -8.93 -14.99
N ILE A 134 -5.42 -9.82 -15.25
CA ILE A 134 -5.58 -10.51 -16.52
C ILE A 134 -6.75 -9.89 -17.26
N LEU A 135 -6.48 -9.44 -18.49
CA LEU A 135 -7.49 -8.97 -19.41
C LEU A 135 -7.61 -9.97 -20.55
N VAL A 136 -8.84 -10.26 -20.94
CA VAL A 136 -9.16 -11.10 -22.10
C VAL A 136 -9.98 -10.26 -23.08
N ASP A 137 -9.54 -10.20 -24.33
CA ASP A 137 -10.16 -9.43 -25.40
C ASP A 137 -10.40 -7.97 -24.99
N GLY A 138 -9.43 -7.38 -24.29
CA GLY A 138 -9.45 -6.01 -23.78
C GLY A 138 -10.34 -5.79 -22.54
N LYS A 139 -10.98 -6.83 -22.00
CA LYS A 139 -11.88 -6.74 -20.84
C LYS A 139 -11.24 -7.35 -19.60
N TRP A 140 -11.51 -6.76 -18.43
CA TRP A 140 -11.09 -7.34 -17.16
C TRP A 140 -11.67 -8.75 -17.00
N HIS A 141 -10.82 -9.69 -16.58
CA HIS A 141 -11.23 -11.08 -16.32
C HIS A 141 -11.06 -11.46 -14.85
N HIS A 142 -9.84 -11.38 -14.31
CA HIS A 142 -9.55 -11.56 -12.88
C HIS A 142 -8.17 -10.96 -12.53
N ALA A 143 -7.79 -11.01 -11.25
CA ALA A 143 -6.43 -10.75 -10.81
C ALA A 143 -5.84 -11.99 -10.12
N ILE A 144 -4.53 -12.19 -10.26
CA ILE A 144 -3.78 -13.26 -9.60
C ILE A 144 -2.52 -12.69 -8.97
N THR A 145 -2.16 -13.11 -7.76
CA THR A 145 -0.89 -12.72 -7.16
C THR A 145 0.27 -13.51 -7.75
N ALA A 146 1.35 -12.84 -8.13
CA ALA A 146 2.58 -13.46 -8.60
C ALA A 146 3.40 -14.04 -7.43
N ASN A 147 2.85 -15.00 -6.71
CA ASN A 147 3.40 -15.57 -5.48
C ASN A 147 3.95 -17.01 -5.63
N ARG A 148 4.26 -17.43 -6.86
CA ARG A 148 4.90 -18.73 -7.14
C ARG A 148 6.41 -18.59 -7.32
N ASP A 149 7.13 -19.67 -7.10
CA ASP A 149 8.58 -19.72 -7.34
C ASP A 149 8.87 -19.50 -8.82
N SER A 150 9.81 -18.59 -9.14
CA SER A 150 10.19 -18.28 -10.52
C SER A 150 11.50 -18.98 -10.87
N PRO A 151 11.53 -19.88 -11.88
CA PRO A 151 12.78 -20.47 -12.35
C PRO A 151 13.67 -19.44 -13.08
N TYR A 152 13.12 -18.29 -13.48
CA TYR A 152 13.79 -17.27 -14.29
C TYR A 152 14.46 -16.15 -13.48
N LEU A 153 14.14 -16.02 -12.19
CA LEU A 153 14.57 -14.89 -11.34
C LEU A 153 15.54 -15.31 -10.24
N LYS A 154 16.66 -15.93 -10.62
CA LYS A 154 17.71 -16.27 -9.66
C LYS A 154 18.29 -14.99 -9.03
N GLY A 155 18.29 -14.92 -7.70
CA GLY A 155 18.85 -13.80 -6.93
C GLY A 155 17.87 -12.68 -6.59
N VAL A 156 16.64 -12.70 -7.10
CA VAL A 156 15.57 -11.79 -6.64
C VAL A 156 14.90 -12.41 -5.40
N PRO A 157 14.92 -11.77 -4.22
CA PRO A 157 14.28 -12.32 -3.02
C PRO A 157 12.78 -12.51 -3.22
N GLY A 158 12.18 -13.55 -2.64
CA GLY A 158 10.73 -13.75 -2.68
C GLY A 158 10.22 -14.53 -3.90
N LYS A 159 8.89 -14.58 -4.03
CA LYS A 159 8.18 -15.32 -5.07
C LYS A 159 7.52 -14.33 -6.03
N HIS A 160 7.64 -14.61 -7.32
CA HIS A 160 7.38 -13.63 -8.39
C HIS A 160 6.73 -14.21 -9.64
N ALA A 161 6.49 -15.52 -9.69
CA ALA A 161 5.82 -16.15 -10.82
C ALA A 161 4.30 -16.19 -10.61
N PHE A 162 3.56 -16.13 -11.71
CA PHE A 162 2.12 -16.36 -11.76
C PHE A 162 1.80 -17.38 -12.85
N TRP A 163 0.65 -18.03 -12.70
CA TRP A 163 0.10 -18.95 -13.70
C TRP A 163 -1.42 -18.93 -13.62
N THR A 164 -2.09 -18.88 -14.77
CA THR A 164 -3.54 -18.99 -14.90
C THR A 164 -3.90 -19.72 -16.19
N ALA A 165 -5.13 -20.22 -16.27
CA ALA A 165 -5.65 -20.84 -17.48
C ALA A 165 -7.10 -20.44 -17.67
N ALA A 166 -7.54 -20.38 -18.93
CA ALA A 166 -8.94 -20.13 -19.26
C ALA A 166 -9.36 -20.98 -20.48
N ALA A 167 -10.64 -21.32 -20.51
CA ALA A 167 -11.29 -21.89 -21.67
C ALA A 167 -11.82 -20.78 -22.57
N PHE A 168 -11.67 -20.95 -23.87
CA PHE A 168 -12.03 -19.96 -24.89
C PHE A 168 -12.95 -20.58 -25.94
N ALA A 169 -13.84 -19.78 -26.51
CA ALA A 169 -14.61 -20.20 -27.67
C ALA A 169 -13.68 -20.32 -28.91
N PRO A 170 -14.09 -21.05 -29.96
CA PRO A 170 -13.38 -20.99 -31.24
C PRO A 170 -13.34 -19.55 -31.76
N GLY A 171 -12.17 -19.10 -32.21
CA GLY A 171 -11.96 -17.72 -32.64
C GLY A 171 -10.58 -17.16 -32.31
N LYS A 172 -10.40 -15.88 -32.64
CA LYS A 172 -9.22 -15.10 -32.27
C LYS A 172 -9.44 -14.50 -30.90
N HIS A 173 -8.44 -14.61 -30.04
CA HIS A 173 -8.45 -14.05 -28.70
C HIS A 173 -7.15 -13.34 -28.39
N SER A 174 -7.21 -12.39 -27.46
CA SER A 174 -6.05 -11.72 -26.88
C SER A 174 -6.10 -11.81 -25.37
N MET A 175 -4.96 -12.08 -24.74
CA MET A 175 -4.81 -12.03 -23.29
C MET A 175 -3.68 -11.09 -22.92
N CYS A 176 -3.97 -10.09 -22.09
CA CYS A 176 -2.98 -9.15 -21.58
C CYS A 176 -2.77 -9.33 -20.08
N ALA A 177 -1.54 -9.15 -19.63
CA ALA A 177 -1.19 -9.15 -18.21
C ALA A 177 -0.71 -7.75 -17.79
N VAL A 178 -1.24 -7.23 -16.70
CA VAL A 178 -0.87 -5.93 -16.12
C VAL A 178 -0.42 -6.15 -14.69
N ALA A 179 0.84 -5.88 -14.39
CA ALA A 179 1.36 -5.90 -13.02
C ALA A 179 0.89 -4.66 -12.26
N ILE A 180 0.49 -4.85 -11.00
CA ILE A 180 -0.10 -3.81 -10.16
C ILE A 180 0.76 -3.63 -8.90
N GLU A 181 1.56 -2.57 -8.85
CA GLU A 181 2.26 -2.16 -7.63
C GLU A 181 1.32 -1.38 -6.69
N SER A 182 0.53 -0.46 -7.28
CA SER A 182 -0.53 0.32 -6.64
C SER A 182 -1.59 0.76 -7.67
N ASP A 183 -2.65 1.40 -7.21
CA ASP A 183 -3.70 2.04 -8.03
C ASP A 183 -3.15 3.05 -9.06
N THR A 184 -2.04 3.73 -8.74
CA THR A 184 -1.36 4.70 -9.61
C THR A 184 -0.04 4.19 -10.20
N ASN A 185 0.32 2.92 -9.99
CA ASN A 185 1.57 2.33 -10.47
C ASN A 185 1.33 0.92 -11.02
N MET A 186 1.06 0.85 -12.31
CA MET A 186 0.81 -0.39 -13.04
C MET A 186 1.71 -0.45 -14.28
N THR A 187 2.12 -1.66 -14.66
CA THR A 187 2.90 -1.91 -15.89
C THR A 187 2.18 -2.94 -16.74
N ASN A 188 1.91 -2.60 -18.00
CA ASN A 188 1.48 -3.59 -18.99
C ASN A 188 2.66 -4.51 -19.32
N LEU A 189 2.54 -5.80 -18.98
CA LEU A 189 3.57 -6.82 -19.23
C LEU A 189 3.51 -7.36 -20.67
N GLY A 190 2.49 -6.97 -21.44
CA GLY A 190 2.26 -7.37 -22.81
C GLY A 190 0.96 -8.15 -23.00
N CYS A 191 0.59 -8.32 -24.26
CA CYS A 191 -0.54 -9.14 -24.70
C CYS A 191 -0.05 -10.33 -25.54
N LYS A 192 -0.81 -11.43 -25.50
CA LYS A 192 -0.62 -12.64 -26.29
C LYS A 192 -1.87 -12.91 -27.10
N ASP A 193 -1.70 -12.90 -28.41
CA ASP A 193 -2.76 -13.18 -29.37
C ASP A 193 -2.67 -14.63 -29.82
N PHE A 194 -3.80 -15.33 -29.82
CA PHE A 194 -3.86 -16.73 -30.21
C PHE A 194 -5.19 -17.07 -30.87
N VAL A 195 -5.23 -18.24 -31.52
CA VAL A 195 -6.41 -18.75 -32.20
C VAL A 195 -6.82 -20.08 -31.60
N ILE A 196 -8.09 -20.19 -31.27
CA ILE A 196 -8.73 -21.42 -30.82
C ILE A 196 -9.50 -22.01 -31.99
N LYS A 197 -9.21 -23.28 -32.29
CA LYS A 197 -9.89 -24.04 -33.34
C LYS A 197 -11.23 -24.59 -32.88
#